data_AF-A0A6I6GJC2-F1
#
_entry.id   AF-A0A6I6GJC2-F1
#
_cell.length_a   1.000
_cell.length_b   1.000
_cell.length_c   1.000
_cell.angle_alpha   90.00
_cell.angle_beta   90.00
_cell.angle_gamma   90.00
#
_symmetry.space_group_name_H-M   'P 1'
#
loop_
_entity.id
_entity.type
_entity.pdbx_description
1 polymer ?
#
loop_
_entity_poly.entity_id
_entity_poly.type
_entity_poly.pdbx_seq_one_letter_code
_entity_poly.pdbx_strand_id
1 'polypeptide(L)'
;MRHFNRGVGAAVLSFCLVAATAACTSGPADASPGITAAQVEGARVAVDADESGVEATRLLVEAAPVVVVAAPDEAAQARAASVAVGLRAPMLTAVAGGDDALAGELDRMGTERVLRVGEVTFTPDDGEVVDSPGDRADLEELTGITFHSEQEIPGDRVDDVTVHQSPGSPSLMVVGRFTAGGETASDAEQFAVGEPAWSADDAPRVLVHDATPVAAVATAVAGGAAVSHLRAPDPRVDGGSVEAVTDADTVIALGPGWGTEEELAQRIEEARTVPELPGGGQLLFPGRRFVAAYGSPITPALGVLGEQGPEESAERVRRLVEEYQPYSPEPVVPAFEIIATVAATEPGPDGNYTNEWPPEEFEPLVDAITEAGGYAVIDLQPGMADLLDQARLFEDLLRRPNVGLALDPEWKLEPGQRPGAQIGSASAEEINRVTHWLADLTRDSGGPQKLLILHQFSLAMITDREDIDTSRPEVAISLHADGHGTPEMKFETWEVLQQGLSPDIWMAWKNFYDEDTPTFTPEQTMAVEPRPWFVSYQ
;
A
#
# COMPACT_ATOMS: atom_id res chain seq x y z
N MET A 1 -6.77 11.97 -10.58
CA MET A 1 -7.11 12.56 -9.27
C MET A 1 -7.93 11.55 -8.49
N ARG A 2 -7.28 10.79 -7.58
CA ARG A 2 -7.94 9.82 -6.69
C ARG A 2 -8.50 10.60 -5.50
N HIS A 3 -9.77 11.02 -5.54
CA HIS A 3 -10.45 11.51 -4.35
C HIS A 3 -10.97 10.30 -3.57
N PHE A 4 -10.17 9.81 -2.63
CA PHE A 4 -10.69 8.93 -1.60
C PHE A 4 -11.65 9.74 -0.74
N ASN A 5 -12.94 9.52 -0.90
CA ASN A 5 -13.89 9.88 0.13
C ASN A 5 -13.47 9.12 1.38
N ARG A 6 -13.20 9.85 2.45
CA ARG A 6 -12.99 9.30 3.79
C ARG A 6 -14.09 8.27 4.05
N GLY A 7 -13.72 6.99 4.02
CA GLY A 7 -14.49 5.94 4.66
C GLY A 7 -14.52 6.30 6.13
N VAL A 8 -15.60 6.95 6.57
CA VAL A 8 -16.02 6.87 7.95
C VAL A 8 -16.18 5.39 8.19
N GLY A 9 -15.33 4.80 9.04
CA GLY A 9 -15.48 3.44 9.51
C GLY A 9 -16.94 3.24 9.89
N ALA A 10 -17.66 2.46 9.08
CA ALA A 10 -19.03 2.12 9.37
C ALA A 10 -18.97 1.16 10.54
N ALA A 11 -19.10 1.70 11.76
CA ALA A 11 -19.38 0.91 12.94
C ALA A 11 -20.61 0.05 12.63
N VAL A 12 -20.40 -1.26 12.50
CA VAL A 12 -21.46 -2.24 12.24
C VAL A 12 -22.37 -2.24 13.47
N LEU A 13 -23.54 -1.63 13.32
CA LEU A 13 -24.58 -1.64 14.33
C LEU A 13 -25.22 -3.04 14.35
N SER A 14 -24.83 -3.87 15.32
CA SER A 14 -25.43 -5.18 15.58
C SER A 14 -26.93 -5.05 15.87
N PHE A 15 -27.77 -5.50 14.95
CA PHE A 15 -29.19 -5.75 15.20
C PHE A 15 -29.39 -7.23 15.58
N CYS A 16 -29.45 -7.51 16.88
CA CYS A 16 -29.85 -8.81 17.39
C CYS A 16 -31.34 -9.07 17.11
N LEU A 17 -31.66 -9.82 16.06
CA LEU A 17 -32.97 -10.47 15.91
C LEU A 17 -32.85 -11.94 16.32
N VAL A 18 -33.30 -12.24 17.55
CA VAL A 18 -33.46 -13.62 18.02
C VAL A 18 -34.70 -14.22 17.34
N ALA A 19 -34.50 -15.05 16.33
CA ALA A 19 -35.52 -15.95 15.82
C ALA A 19 -35.10 -17.40 16.11
N ALA A 20 -35.72 -18.00 17.12
CA ALA A 20 -35.59 -19.41 17.43
C ALA A 20 -36.49 -20.22 16.48
N THR A 21 -35.90 -21.13 15.70
CA THR A 21 -36.65 -22.21 15.05
C THR A 21 -35.96 -23.55 15.28
N ALA A 22 -36.80 -24.54 15.62
CA ALA A 22 -36.43 -25.85 16.10
C ALA A 22 -35.89 -26.76 14.98
N ALA A 23 -34.85 -27.52 15.32
CA ALA A 23 -34.30 -28.58 14.49
C ALA A 23 -35.32 -29.70 14.23
N CYS A 24 -35.40 -30.14 12.97
CA CYS A 24 -35.90 -31.46 12.58
C CYS A 24 -34.98 -32.02 11.48
N THR A 25 -34.41 -33.19 11.74
CA THR A 25 -33.55 -33.95 10.84
C THR A 25 -34.41 -34.87 9.94
N SER A 26 -34.15 -34.92 8.62
CA SER A 26 -34.04 -36.17 7.81
C SER A 26 -34.19 -35.97 6.29
N GLY A 27 -33.20 -36.40 5.51
CA GLY A 27 -33.23 -36.60 4.03
C GLY A 27 -31.89 -36.24 3.38
N PRO A 28 -31.46 -36.88 2.26
CA PRO A 28 -30.25 -36.46 1.56
C PRO A 28 -30.48 -35.03 1.08
N ALA A 29 -29.69 -34.10 1.62
CA ALA A 29 -29.92 -32.68 1.43
C ALA A 29 -29.79 -32.31 -0.05
N ASP A 30 -30.82 -31.70 -0.62
CA ASP A 30 -30.64 -30.77 -1.74
C ASP A 30 -29.55 -29.78 -1.29
N ALA A 31 -28.38 -29.84 -1.91
CA ALA A 31 -27.30 -28.92 -1.61
C ALA A 31 -27.80 -27.50 -1.90
N SER A 32 -27.63 -26.58 -0.95
CA SER A 32 -27.87 -25.15 -1.19
C SER A 32 -27.07 -24.72 -2.42
N PRO A 33 -27.64 -23.92 -3.35
CA PRO A 33 -26.96 -23.52 -4.58
C PRO A 33 -25.76 -22.57 -4.37
N GLY A 34 -25.42 -22.24 -3.11
CA GLY A 34 -24.33 -21.36 -2.74
C GLY A 34 -22.98 -22.07 -2.53
N ILE A 35 -21.97 -21.26 -2.21
CA ILE A 35 -20.61 -21.72 -1.89
C ILE A 35 -20.62 -22.54 -0.59
N THR A 36 -19.99 -23.71 -0.64
CA THR A 36 -19.51 -24.41 0.56
C THR A 36 -18.07 -23.99 0.81
N ALA A 37 -17.83 -23.30 1.93
CA ALA A 37 -16.51 -22.79 2.28
C ALA A 37 -15.53 -23.90 2.63
N ALA A 38 -14.29 -23.78 2.12
CA ALA A 38 -13.18 -24.61 2.58
C ALA A 38 -12.80 -24.27 4.03
N GLN A 39 -12.29 -25.27 4.77
CA GLN A 39 -11.75 -25.05 6.11
C GLN A 39 -10.31 -24.53 6.00
N VAL A 40 -10.09 -23.32 6.52
CA VAL A 40 -8.81 -22.60 6.43
C VAL A 40 -8.43 -22.06 7.81
N GLU A 41 -7.17 -22.29 8.20
CA GLU A 41 -6.61 -21.80 9.46
C GLU A 41 -5.30 -21.05 9.20
N GLY A 42 -5.01 -20.05 10.04
CA GLY A 42 -3.75 -19.31 10.02
C GLY A 42 -3.62 -18.33 8.86
N ALA A 43 -2.36 -18.05 8.48
CA ALA A 43 -2.01 -17.18 7.38
C ALA A 43 -1.90 -17.98 6.08
N ARG A 44 -2.66 -17.61 5.04
CA ARG A 44 -2.67 -18.33 3.75
C ARG A 44 -2.58 -17.36 2.58
N VAL A 45 -1.91 -17.79 1.51
CA VAL A 45 -1.70 -16.96 0.31
C VAL A 45 -2.20 -17.71 -0.93
N ALA A 46 -3.01 -17.04 -1.76
CA ALA A 46 -3.33 -17.49 -3.11
C ALA A 46 -2.85 -16.45 -4.13
N VAL A 47 -1.76 -16.75 -4.83
CA VAL A 47 -1.09 -15.80 -5.73
C VAL A 47 -1.91 -15.52 -6.99
N ASP A 48 -2.48 -16.57 -7.58
CA ASP A 48 -3.34 -16.49 -8.77
C ASP A 48 -2.74 -15.67 -9.92
N ALA A 49 -1.48 -15.98 -10.28
CA ALA A 49 -0.67 -15.19 -11.20
C ALA A 49 -1.19 -15.17 -12.65
N ASP A 50 -2.10 -16.07 -13.02
CA ASP A 50 -2.74 -16.10 -14.33
C ASP A 50 -4.08 -15.36 -14.36
N GLU A 51 -4.50 -14.75 -13.23
CA GLU A 51 -5.73 -13.97 -13.07
C GLU A 51 -7.03 -14.77 -13.28
N SER A 52 -6.95 -16.11 -13.26
CA SER A 52 -8.08 -17.00 -13.53
C SER A 52 -9.08 -17.10 -12.37
N GLY A 53 -8.69 -16.78 -11.14
CA GLY A 53 -9.46 -17.02 -9.92
C GLY A 53 -9.27 -18.43 -9.34
N VAL A 54 -8.59 -19.34 -10.04
CA VAL A 54 -8.51 -20.77 -9.68
C VAL A 54 -7.79 -20.99 -8.36
N GLU A 55 -6.69 -20.28 -8.11
CA GLU A 55 -5.97 -20.44 -6.83
C GLU A 55 -6.78 -19.90 -5.65
N ALA A 56 -7.57 -18.84 -5.87
CA ALA A 56 -8.46 -18.30 -4.87
C ALA A 56 -9.61 -19.27 -4.55
N THR A 57 -10.24 -19.89 -5.57
CA THR A 57 -11.31 -20.89 -5.34
C THR A 57 -10.79 -22.15 -4.69
N ARG A 58 -9.59 -22.63 -5.03
CA ARG A 58 -8.93 -23.76 -4.34
C ARG A 58 -8.73 -23.52 -2.86
N LEU A 59 -8.43 -22.27 -2.49
CA LEU A 59 -8.23 -21.89 -1.11
C LEU A 59 -9.55 -21.68 -0.35
N LEU A 60 -10.55 -21.06 -1.00
CA LEU A 60 -11.77 -20.58 -0.34
C LEU A 60 -12.97 -21.52 -0.46
N VAL A 61 -13.03 -22.37 -1.49
CA VAL A 61 -14.25 -23.08 -1.90
C VAL A 61 -14.02 -24.59 -1.89
N GLU A 62 -14.81 -25.30 -1.10
CA GLU A 62 -14.87 -26.76 -1.11
C GLU A 62 -15.76 -27.26 -2.26
N ALA A 63 -16.96 -26.69 -2.41
CA ALA A 63 -17.93 -27.04 -3.44
C ALA A 63 -18.77 -25.81 -3.85
N ALA A 64 -19.21 -25.77 -5.11
CA ALA A 64 -20.06 -24.72 -5.66
C ALA A 64 -20.87 -25.26 -6.86
N PRO A 65 -22.19 -25.50 -6.70
CA PRO A 65 -23.03 -25.99 -7.80
C PRO A 65 -23.19 -24.99 -8.96
N VAL A 66 -23.04 -23.69 -8.68
CA VAL A 66 -23.12 -22.61 -9.66
C VAL A 66 -21.80 -21.86 -9.68
N VAL A 67 -21.27 -21.58 -10.88
CA VAL A 67 -20.05 -20.77 -11.07
C VAL A 67 -20.29 -19.73 -12.15
N VAL A 68 -19.78 -18.51 -11.93
CA VAL A 68 -19.77 -17.45 -12.96
C VAL A 68 -18.41 -17.44 -13.64
N VAL A 69 -18.39 -17.56 -14.98
CA VAL A 69 -17.16 -17.51 -15.78
C VAL A 69 -17.18 -16.27 -16.66
N ALA A 70 -16.20 -15.38 -16.48
CA ALA A 70 -16.11 -14.13 -17.20
C ALA A 70 -15.12 -14.21 -18.37
N ALA A 71 -15.41 -13.46 -19.44
CA ALA A 71 -14.38 -13.08 -20.41
C ALA A 71 -13.33 -12.16 -19.74
N PRO A 72 -12.09 -12.11 -20.26
CA PRO A 72 -11.00 -11.38 -19.61
C PRO A 72 -11.10 -9.85 -19.77
N ASP A 73 -12.06 -9.32 -20.55
CA ASP A 73 -12.24 -7.88 -20.70
C ASP A 73 -12.93 -7.23 -19.47
N GLU A 74 -12.57 -5.97 -19.18
CA GLU A 74 -13.04 -5.25 -18.00
C GLU A 74 -14.57 -5.15 -17.89
N ALA A 75 -15.28 -5.04 -19.03
CA ALA A 75 -16.74 -4.94 -19.05
C ALA A 75 -17.40 -6.26 -18.62
N ALA A 76 -16.88 -7.39 -19.11
CA ALA A 76 -17.31 -8.71 -18.69
C ALA A 76 -16.97 -8.98 -17.23
N GLN A 77 -15.75 -8.66 -16.79
CA GLN A 77 -15.30 -8.82 -15.40
C GLN A 77 -16.18 -8.05 -14.41
N ALA A 78 -16.46 -6.76 -14.68
CA ALA A 78 -17.30 -5.94 -13.82
C ALA A 78 -18.72 -6.50 -13.69
N ARG A 79 -19.33 -6.88 -14.81
CA ARG A 79 -20.67 -7.48 -14.82
C ARG A 79 -20.68 -8.83 -14.11
N ALA A 80 -19.68 -9.67 -14.36
CA ALA A 80 -19.55 -10.99 -13.75
C ALA A 80 -19.38 -10.90 -12.23
N ALA A 81 -18.56 -9.96 -11.74
CA ALA A 81 -18.39 -9.74 -10.31
C ALA A 81 -19.70 -9.33 -9.64
N SER A 82 -20.47 -8.41 -10.24
CA SER A 82 -21.83 -8.07 -9.75
C SER A 82 -22.74 -9.29 -9.69
N VAL A 83 -22.73 -10.15 -10.71
CA VAL A 83 -23.58 -11.35 -10.77
C VAL A 83 -23.12 -12.42 -9.77
N ALA A 84 -21.82 -12.68 -9.66
CA ALA A 84 -21.24 -13.64 -8.73
C ALA A 84 -21.57 -13.27 -7.26
N VAL A 85 -21.39 -11.99 -6.90
CA VAL A 85 -21.75 -11.47 -5.58
C VAL A 85 -23.26 -11.54 -5.33
N GLY A 86 -24.08 -11.33 -6.35
CA GLY A 86 -25.54 -11.46 -6.25
C GLY A 86 -26.01 -12.90 -6.06
N LEU A 87 -25.42 -13.85 -6.81
CA LEU A 87 -25.76 -15.27 -6.73
C LEU A 87 -25.15 -15.95 -5.51
N ARG A 88 -24.13 -15.32 -4.88
CA ARG A 88 -23.26 -15.95 -3.88
C ARG A 88 -22.57 -17.20 -4.45
N ALA A 89 -22.09 -17.05 -5.66
CA ALA A 89 -21.36 -18.05 -6.43
C ALA A 89 -19.91 -17.56 -6.65
N PRO A 90 -18.92 -18.47 -6.75
CA PRO A 90 -17.56 -18.06 -7.09
C PRO A 90 -17.51 -17.55 -8.53
N MET A 91 -16.50 -16.73 -8.78
CA MET A 91 -16.18 -16.19 -10.09
C MET A 91 -14.83 -16.72 -10.56
N LEU A 92 -14.77 -17.10 -11.83
CA LEU A 92 -13.54 -17.46 -12.53
C LEU A 92 -13.42 -16.65 -13.83
N THR A 93 -12.21 -16.51 -14.36
CA THR A 93 -11.93 -15.84 -15.63
C THR A 93 -11.45 -16.86 -16.66
N ALA A 94 -12.03 -16.84 -17.85
CA ALA A 94 -11.57 -17.62 -18.99
C ALA A 94 -10.34 -16.97 -19.63
N VAL A 95 -9.15 -17.31 -19.11
CA VAL A 95 -7.86 -16.80 -19.58
C VAL A 95 -7.29 -17.65 -20.71
N ALA A 96 -6.51 -17.03 -21.60
CA ALA A 96 -5.95 -17.72 -22.76
C ALA A 96 -5.00 -18.86 -22.33
N GLY A 97 -5.35 -20.10 -22.72
CA GLY A 97 -4.58 -21.30 -22.35
C GLY A 97 -4.88 -21.85 -20.95
N GLY A 98 -5.88 -21.31 -20.25
CA GLY A 98 -6.31 -21.74 -18.92
C GLY A 98 -7.42 -22.80 -18.90
N ASP A 99 -7.93 -23.22 -20.07
CA ASP A 99 -9.11 -24.09 -20.19
C ASP A 99 -9.02 -25.38 -19.36
N ASP A 100 -7.86 -26.05 -19.37
CA ASP A 100 -7.65 -27.30 -18.60
C ASP A 100 -7.70 -27.05 -17.08
N ALA A 101 -7.15 -25.93 -16.62
CA ALA A 101 -7.16 -25.55 -15.20
C ALA A 101 -8.57 -25.17 -14.76
N LEU A 102 -9.29 -24.43 -15.60
CA LEU A 102 -10.67 -24.04 -15.38
C LEU A 102 -11.59 -25.28 -15.32
N ALA A 103 -11.50 -26.18 -16.29
CA ALA A 103 -12.28 -27.43 -16.30
C ALA A 103 -12.01 -28.28 -15.04
N GLY A 104 -10.73 -28.50 -14.70
CA GLY A 104 -10.38 -29.27 -13.51
C GLY A 104 -10.87 -28.64 -12.21
N GLU A 105 -10.96 -27.31 -12.16
CA GLU A 105 -11.47 -26.59 -10.99
C GLU A 105 -13.01 -26.66 -10.88
N LEU A 106 -13.73 -26.55 -12.00
CA LEU A 106 -15.18 -26.75 -12.04
C LEU A 106 -15.58 -28.16 -11.60
N ASP A 107 -14.83 -29.17 -12.06
CA ASP A 107 -15.01 -30.58 -11.67
C ASP A 107 -14.75 -30.78 -10.16
N ARG A 108 -13.67 -30.18 -9.64
CA ARG A 108 -13.32 -30.26 -8.21
C ARG A 108 -14.44 -29.72 -7.32
N MET A 109 -15.05 -28.60 -7.73
CA MET A 109 -16.13 -27.95 -6.98
C MET A 109 -17.49 -28.65 -7.16
N GLY A 110 -17.60 -29.64 -8.06
CA GLY A 110 -18.86 -30.30 -8.38
C GLY A 110 -19.85 -29.35 -9.05
N THR A 111 -19.35 -28.51 -9.97
CA THR A 111 -20.17 -27.50 -10.64
C THR A 111 -21.21 -28.15 -11.54
N GLU A 112 -22.48 -27.76 -11.37
CA GLU A 112 -23.59 -28.27 -12.18
C GLU A 112 -24.04 -27.26 -13.23
N ARG A 113 -23.88 -25.95 -12.95
CA ARG A 113 -24.28 -24.86 -13.85
C ARG A 113 -23.22 -23.78 -13.95
N VAL A 114 -22.89 -23.36 -15.16
CA VAL A 114 -21.95 -22.28 -15.46
C VAL A 114 -22.68 -21.13 -16.16
N LEU A 115 -22.60 -19.93 -15.59
CA LEU A 115 -23.05 -18.71 -16.23
C LEU A 115 -21.85 -18.01 -16.87
N ARG A 116 -21.82 -17.94 -18.20
CA ARG A 116 -20.80 -17.23 -18.97
C ARG A 116 -21.17 -15.77 -19.13
N VAL A 117 -20.26 -14.86 -18.81
CA VAL A 117 -20.48 -13.42 -18.92
C VAL A 117 -19.43 -12.84 -19.87
N GLY A 118 -19.89 -12.27 -20.98
CA GLY A 118 -19.01 -11.80 -22.07
C GLY A 118 -18.76 -12.87 -23.13
N GLU A 119 -17.80 -12.61 -24.02
CA GLU A 119 -17.41 -13.53 -25.11
C GLU A 119 -16.49 -14.66 -24.60
N VAL A 120 -17.07 -15.65 -23.93
CA VAL A 120 -16.34 -16.82 -23.40
C VAL A 120 -16.43 -17.99 -24.37
N THR A 121 -15.29 -18.47 -24.86
CA THR A 121 -15.23 -19.64 -25.76
C THR A 121 -15.12 -20.98 -25.04
N PHE A 122 -14.73 -20.97 -23.76
CA PHE A 122 -14.65 -22.15 -22.92
C PHE A 122 -16.03 -22.78 -22.71
N THR A 123 -16.08 -24.11 -22.74
CA THR A 123 -17.26 -24.92 -22.45
C THR A 123 -16.80 -26.14 -21.63
N PRO A 124 -17.26 -26.33 -20.39
CA PRO A 124 -16.94 -27.53 -19.61
C PRO A 124 -17.52 -28.79 -20.25
N ASP A 125 -16.91 -29.95 -19.94
CA ASP A 125 -17.36 -31.25 -20.45
C ASP A 125 -18.70 -31.69 -19.83
N ASP A 126 -18.92 -31.33 -18.55
CA ASP A 126 -20.11 -31.64 -17.76
C ASP A 126 -20.80 -30.35 -17.27
N GLY A 127 -22.10 -30.45 -16.98
CA GLY A 127 -22.92 -29.33 -16.47
C GLY A 127 -23.66 -28.53 -17.55
N GLU A 128 -24.61 -27.71 -17.11
CA GLU A 128 -25.36 -26.80 -17.97
C GLU A 128 -24.58 -25.48 -18.15
N VAL A 129 -24.46 -25.00 -19.38
CA VAL A 129 -23.79 -23.75 -19.71
C VAL A 129 -24.80 -22.75 -20.25
N VAL A 130 -24.86 -21.57 -19.63
CA VAL A 130 -25.80 -20.50 -19.99
C VAL A 130 -25.04 -19.21 -20.26
N ASP A 131 -25.37 -18.53 -21.36
CA ASP A 131 -24.80 -17.20 -21.67
C ASP A 131 -25.64 -16.07 -21.06
N SER A 132 -24.96 -15.17 -20.35
CA SER A 132 -25.56 -13.97 -19.79
C SER A 132 -26.15 -13.09 -20.89
N PRO A 133 -27.41 -12.63 -20.74
CA PRO A 133 -28.00 -11.68 -21.67
C PRO A 133 -27.29 -10.32 -21.59
N GLY A 134 -27.49 -9.51 -22.63
CA GLY A 134 -27.00 -8.14 -22.70
C GLY A 134 -27.83 -7.16 -21.87
N ASP A 135 -29.16 -7.33 -21.87
CA ASP A 135 -30.08 -6.45 -21.13
C ASP A 135 -30.07 -6.75 -19.63
N ARG A 136 -30.36 -5.75 -18.82
CA ARG A 136 -30.42 -5.88 -17.36
C ARG A 136 -31.65 -6.64 -16.89
N ALA A 137 -32.83 -6.38 -17.46
CA ALA A 137 -34.06 -7.04 -17.04
C ALA A 137 -34.00 -8.55 -17.32
N ASP A 138 -33.49 -8.91 -18.50
CA ASP A 138 -33.26 -10.32 -18.85
C ASP A 138 -32.24 -10.98 -17.91
N LEU A 139 -31.22 -10.23 -17.45
CA LEU A 139 -30.23 -10.73 -16.49
C LEU A 139 -30.84 -10.95 -15.10
N GLU A 140 -31.65 -10.01 -14.61
CA GLU A 140 -32.37 -10.15 -13.34
C GLU A 140 -33.37 -11.32 -13.41
N GLU A 141 -34.07 -11.49 -14.54
CA GLU A 141 -34.95 -12.64 -14.77
C GLU A 141 -34.18 -13.96 -14.79
N LEU A 142 -33.06 -14.04 -15.53
CA LEU A 142 -32.26 -15.26 -15.61
C LEU A 142 -31.64 -15.62 -14.26
N THR A 143 -31.11 -14.64 -13.53
CA THR A 143 -30.33 -14.90 -12.31
C THR A 143 -31.17 -14.94 -11.03
N GLY A 144 -32.39 -14.40 -11.05
CA GLY A 144 -33.19 -14.18 -9.85
C GLY A 144 -32.64 -13.10 -8.91
N ILE A 145 -31.55 -12.41 -9.29
CA ILE A 145 -30.95 -11.31 -8.54
C ILE A 145 -31.75 -10.03 -8.81
N THR A 146 -31.85 -9.16 -7.80
CA THR A 146 -32.26 -7.76 -8.00
C THR A 146 -31.06 -6.85 -7.78
N PHE A 147 -30.66 -6.10 -8.81
CA PHE A 147 -29.61 -5.08 -8.64
C PHE A 147 -30.21 -3.82 -8.02
N HIS A 148 -29.69 -3.35 -6.90
CA HIS A 148 -30.28 -2.19 -6.23
C HIS A 148 -29.94 -0.86 -6.93
N SER A 149 -28.85 -0.83 -7.70
CA SER A 149 -28.43 0.31 -8.51
C SER A 149 -27.60 -0.13 -9.71
N GLU A 150 -27.35 0.81 -10.63
CA GLU A 150 -26.38 0.66 -11.73
C GLU A 150 -25.29 1.71 -11.53
N GLN A 151 -24.03 1.29 -11.63
CA GLN A 151 -22.88 2.13 -11.31
C GLN A 151 -21.85 2.06 -12.44
N GLU A 152 -21.68 3.19 -13.13
CA GLU A 152 -20.58 3.37 -14.10
C GLU A 152 -19.27 3.57 -13.34
N ILE A 153 -18.26 2.76 -13.67
CA ILE A 153 -16.95 2.79 -13.01
C ILE A 153 -15.79 2.77 -14.02
N PRO A 154 -14.63 3.36 -13.68
CA PRO A 154 -13.41 3.15 -14.43
C PRO A 154 -13.00 1.66 -14.45
N GLY A 155 -12.45 1.18 -15.56
CA GLY A 155 -12.03 -0.22 -15.71
C GLY A 155 -10.91 -0.64 -14.77
N ASP A 156 -10.04 0.30 -14.39
CA ASP A 156 -8.95 0.12 -13.42
C ASP A 156 -9.42 0.18 -11.95
N ARG A 157 -10.73 0.10 -11.70
CA ARG A 157 -11.35 0.17 -10.36
C ARG A 157 -12.32 -0.96 -10.08
N VAL A 158 -12.38 -1.98 -10.93
CA VAL A 158 -13.36 -3.07 -10.79
C VAL A 158 -13.11 -3.86 -9.50
N ASP A 159 -11.87 -4.15 -9.16
CA ASP A 159 -11.43 -4.81 -7.93
C ASP A 159 -11.87 -4.03 -6.68
N ASP A 160 -11.52 -2.74 -6.59
CA ASP A 160 -11.85 -1.86 -5.47
C ASP A 160 -13.36 -1.71 -5.26
N VAL A 161 -14.13 -1.53 -6.34
CA VAL A 161 -15.59 -1.43 -6.24
C VAL A 161 -16.23 -2.78 -5.90
N THR A 162 -15.63 -3.90 -6.32
CA THR A 162 -16.12 -5.25 -5.99
C THR A 162 -16.08 -5.50 -4.49
N VAL A 163 -15.02 -5.06 -3.78
CA VAL A 163 -14.89 -5.19 -2.32
C VAL A 163 -16.06 -4.56 -1.56
N HIS A 164 -16.70 -3.53 -2.14
CA HIS A 164 -17.82 -2.81 -1.53
C HIS A 164 -19.21 -3.31 -1.97
N GLN A 165 -19.29 -4.36 -2.77
CA GLN A 165 -20.56 -4.96 -3.16
C GLN A 165 -21.22 -5.67 -1.97
N SER A 166 -22.55 -5.69 -1.96
CA SER A 166 -23.34 -6.36 -0.92
C SER A 166 -23.81 -7.73 -1.41
N PRO A 167 -23.36 -8.85 -0.80
CA PRO A 167 -23.75 -10.19 -1.21
C PRO A 167 -25.27 -10.42 -1.17
N GLY A 168 -25.84 -10.86 -2.30
CA GLY A 168 -27.29 -11.06 -2.49
C GLY A 168 -28.09 -9.80 -2.85
N SER A 169 -27.51 -8.60 -2.78
CA SER A 169 -28.15 -7.35 -3.22
C SER A 169 -27.13 -6.37 -3.84
N PRO A 170 -26.38 -6.79 -4.87
CA PRO A 170 -25.29 -5.99 -5.45
C PRO A 170 -25.79 -4.80 -6.28
N SER A 171 -24.89 -3.88 -6.60
CA SER A 171 -25.04 -2.95 -7.73
C SER A 171 -24.61 -3.65 -9.01
N LEU A 172 -25.22 -3.30 -10.14
CA LEU A 172 -24.70 -3.67 -11.45
C LEU A 172 -23.57 -2.72 -11.84
N MET A 173 -22.34 -3.23 -11.88
CA MET A 173 -21.17 -2.46 -12.31
C MET A 173 -21.11 -2.42 -13.84
N VAL A 174 -20.86 -1.22 -14.38
CA VAL A 174 -20.81 -0.97 -15.82
C VAL A 174 -19.47 -0.32 -16.15
N VAL A 175 -18.69 -1.00 -17.00
CA VAL A 175 -17.45 -0.48 -17.58
C VAL A 175 -17.62 -0.47 -19.09
N GLY A 176 -17.53 0.72 -19.70
CA GLY A 176 -17.62 0.88 -21.15
C GLY A 176 -18.83 0.18 -21.76
N ARG A 177 -18.63 -0.50 -22.90
CA ARG A 177 -19.69 -1.22 -23.61
C ARG A 177 -19.55 -2.73 -23.39
N PHE A 178 -20.55 -3.33 -22.74
CA PHE A 178 -20.67 -4.79 -22.64
C PHE A 178 -21.05 -5.43 -23.98
N THR A 179 -20.46 -6.61 -24.25
CA THR A 179 -20.77 -7.46 -25.40
C THR A 179 -21.10 -8.87 -24.91
N ALA A 180 -22.31 -9.35 -25.20
CA ALA A 180 -22.73 -10.70 -24.81
C ALA A 180 -22.10 -11.76 -25.73
N GLY A 181 -21.70 -12.92 -25.18
CA GLY A 181 -21.06 -14.01 -25.92
C GLY A 181 -22.01 -14.88 -26.77
N GLY A 182 -23.33 -14.76 -26.57
CA GLY A 182 -24.33 -15.55 -27.28
C GLY A 182 -25.74 -15.04 -27.04
N GLU A 183 -26.72 -15.61 -27.74
CA GLU A 183 -28.14 -15.44 -27.41
C GLU A 183 -28.45 -16.32 -26.21
N THR A 184 -28.98 -15.73 -25.12
CA THR A 184 -29.46 -16.50 -23.97
C THR A 184 -30.55 -17.45 -24.44
N ALA A 185 -30.41 -18.74 -24.12
CA ALA A 185 -31.41 -19.74 -24.50
C ALA A 185 -32.76 -19.37 -23.86
N SER A 186 -33.81 -19.24 -24.68
CA SER A 186 -35.15 -18.83 -24.24
C SER A 186 -35.79 -19.76 -23.20
N ASP A 187 -35.23 -20.97 -23.06
CA ASP A 187 -35.75 -22.05 -22.22
C ASP A 187 -34.82 -22.37 -21.04
N ALA A 188 -33.78 -21.56 -20.80
CA ALA A 188 -32.86 -21.77 -19.67
C ALA A 188 -33.59 -21.59 -18.33
N GLU A 189 -33.39 -22.52 -17.40
CA GLU A 189 -33.98 -22.40 -16.07
C GLU A 189 -33.31 -21.26 -15.28
N GLN A 190 -34.12 -20.50 -14.55
CA GLN A 190 -33.63 -19.43 -13.68
C GLN A 190 -32.60 -19.97 -12.67
N PHE A 191 -31.53 -19.22 -12.41
CA PHE A 191 -30.56 -19.54 -11.35
C PHE A 191 -31.18 -19.28 -9.97
N ALA A 192 -30.71 -20.00 -8.96
CA ALA A 192 -31.10 -19.79 -7.58
C ALA A 192 -29.99 -19.06 -6.82
N VAL A 193 -30.36 -18.04 -6.03
CA VAL A 193 -29.43 -17.33 -5.15
C VAL A 193 -29.05 -18.24 -3.98
N GLY A 194 -27.75 -18.38 -3.74
CA GLY A 194 -27.20 -19.19 -2.65
C GLY A 194 -27.39 -18.59 -1.26
N GLU A 195 -27.16 -19.41 -0.24
CA GLU A 195 -26.94 -18.93 1.14
C GLU A 195 -25.48 -18.44 1.31
N PRO A 196 -25.17 -17.61 2.32
CA PRO A 196 -23.79 -17.19 2.59
C PRO A 196 -22.92 -18.39 2.97
N ALA A 197 -21.67 -18.39 2.53
CA ALA A 197 -20.71 -19.45 2.88
C ALA A 197 -20.23 -19.31 4.32
N TRP A 198 -20.04 -18.07 4.77
CA TRP A 198 -19.64 -17.74 6.14
C TRP A 198 -20.72 -16.94 6.88
N SER A 199 -20.82 -17.19 8.18
CA SER A 199 -21.54 -16.30 9.10
C SER A 199 -20.69 -15.04 9.33
N ALA A 200 -21.31 -13.94 9.78
CA ALA A 200 -20.55 -12.72 10.09
C ALA A 200 -19.52 -12.93 11.21
N ASP A 201 -19.77 -13.87 12.13
CA ASP A 201 -18.90 -14.15 13.27
C ASP A 201 -17.72 -15.07 12.89
N ASP A 202 -17.87 -15.91 11.86
CA ASP A 202 -16.87 -16.89 11.42
C ASP A 202 -16.21 -16.54 10.08
N ALA A 203 -16.46 -15.33 9.55
CA ALA A 203 -15.94 -14.90 8.26
C ALA A 203 -14.41 -14.70 8.32
N PRO A 204 -13.63 -15.31 7.41
CA PRO A 204 -12.19 -15.10 7.36
C PRO A 204 -11.89 -13.64 7.00
N ARG A 205 -10.76 -13.12 7.50
CA ARG A 205 -10.21 -11.85 7.02
C ARG A 205 -9.51 -12.10 5.71
N VAL A 206 -9.94 -11.41 4.66
CA VAL A 206 -9.36 -11.52 3.33
C VAL A 206 -8.69 -10.19 2.97
N LEU A 207 -7.40 -10.22 2.69
CA LEU A 207 -6.63 -9.05 2.27
C LEU A 207 -6.44 -9.11 0.76
N VAL A 208 -6.74 -8.01 0.09
CA VAL A 208 -6.56 -7.82 -1.35
C VAL A 208 -5.90 -6.46 -1.61
N HIS A 209 -5.42 -6.22 -2.82
CA HIS A 209 -4.80 -4.96 -3.26
C HIS A 209 -4.99 -4.73 -4.77
N ASP A 210 -4.54 -3.58 -5.30
CA ASP A 210 -4.71 -3.14 -6.70
C ASP A 210 -4.39 -4.22 -7.77
N ALA A 211 -3.46 -5.17 -7.51
CA ALA A 211 -3.12 -6.23 -8.47
C ALA A 211 -3.83 -7.57 -8.21
N THR A 212 -4.83 -7.61 -7.34
CA THR A 212 -5.60 -8.83 -7.06
C THR A 212 -6.61 -9.09 -8.18
N PRO A 213 -6.67 -10.30 -8.75
CA PRO A 213 -7.64 -10.63 -9.80
C PRO A 213 -9.08 -10.39 -9.34
N VAL A 214 -9.90 -9.75 -10.19
CA VAL A 214 -11.32 -9.46 -9.89
C VAL A 214 -12.08 -10.73 -9.54
N ALA A 215 -11.80 -11.85 -10.21
CA ALA A 215 -12.39 -13.15 -9.92
C ALA A 215 -12.12 -13.64 -8.48
N ALA A 216 -10.91 -13.42 -7.97
CA ALA A 216 -10.55 -13.75 -6.59
C ALA A 216 -11.29 -12.86 -5.58
N VAL A 217 -11.33 -11.54 -5.84
CA VAL A 217 -12.07 -10.58 -5.01
C VAL A 217 -13.57 -10.91 -4.98
N ALA A 218 -14.18 -11.11 -6.14
CA ALA A 218 -15.60 -11.43 -6.27
C ALA A 218 -15.96 -12.73 -5.57
N THR A 219 -15.11 -13.76 -5.65
CA THR A 219 -15.30 -15.04 -4.94
C THR A 219 -15.32 -14.84 -3.41
N ALA A 220 -14.36 -14.09 -2.87
CA ALA A 220 -14.31 -13.81 -1.44
C ALA A 220 -15.53 -13.01 -0.96
N VAL A 221 -15.91 -11.95 -1.69
CA VAL A 221 -17.09 -11.14 -1.39
C VAL A 221 -18.37 -11.98 -1.51
N ALA A 222 -18.53 -12.76 -2.57
CA ALA A 222 -19.71 -13.61 -2.81
C ALA A 222 -19.95 -14.63 -1.70
N GLY A 223 -18.88 -15.22 -1.15
CA GLY A 223 -18.99 -16.13 -0.01
C GLY A 223 -19.31 -15.44 1.32
N GLY A 224 -19.13 -14.11 1.40
CA GLY A 224 -19.37 -13.31 2.61
C GLY A 224 -18.14 -13.11 3.50
N ALA A 225 -16.92 -13.23 2.94
CA ALA A 225 -15.70 -12.95 3.69
C ALA A 225 -15.58 -11.47 4.06
N ALA A 226 -14.83 -11.16 5.11
CA ALA A 226 -14.52 -9.79 5.48
C ALA A 226 -13.29 -9.30 4.70
N VAL A 227 -13.55 -8.67 3.55
CA VAL A 227 -12.52 -8.26 2.61
C VAL A 227 -12.01 -6.85 2.90
N SER A 228 -10.69 -6.68 2.99
CA SER A 228 -10.01 -5.40 3.11
C SER A 228 -9.14 -5.17 1.88
N HIS A 229 -9.35 -4.04 1.21
CA HIS A 229 -8.55 -3.59 0.08
C HIS A 229 -7.41 -2.69 0.57
N LEU A 230 -6.17 -3.12 0.34
CA LEU A 230 -4.95 -2.47 0.81
C LEU A 230 -4.22 -1.81 -0.35
N ARG A 231 -3.45 -0.76 -0.02
CA ARG A 231 -2.61 -0.03 -0.99
C ARG A 231 -1.40 -0.82 -1.47
N ALA A 232 -1.00 -1.83 -0.71
CA ALA A 232 0.14 -2.69 -0.98
C ALA A 232 -0.11 -4.06 -0.33
N PRO A 233 0.54 -5.13 -0.83
CA PRO A 233 0.42 -6.49 -0.29
C PRO A 233 1.20 -6.67 1.04
N ASP A 234 0.91 -5.82 2.03
CA ASP A 234 1.47 -5.89 3.37
C ASP A 234 0.44 -5.35 4.40
N PRO A 235 0.04 -6.15 5.42
CA PRO A 235 -0.97 -5.73 6.41
C PRO A 235 -0.51 -4.59 7.33
N ARG A 236 0.75 -4.14 7.20
CA ARG A 236 1.33 -3.05 7.96
C ARG A 236 1.25 -1.70 7.25
N VAL A 237 0.69 -1.65 6.02
CA VAL A 237 0.75 -0.45 5.16
C VAL A 237 0.00 0.75 5.75
N ASP A 238 -1.14 0.54 6.40
CA ASP A 238 -1.93 1.59 7.05
C ASP A 238 -2.68 1.08 8.30
N GLY A 239 -3.24 2.00 9.09
CA GLY A 239 -3.86 1.64 10.38
C GLY A 239 -5.10 0.76 10.24
N GLY A 240 -5.86 0.92 9.16
CA GLY A 240 -7.04 0.08 8.90
C GLY A 240 -6.64 -1.35 8.56
N SER A 241 -5.54 -1.53 7.81
CA SER A 241 -4.98 -2.85 7.51
C SER A 241 -4.41 -3.57 8.74
N VAL A 242 -3.77 -2.82 9.65
CA VAL A 242 -3.30 -3.35 10.94
C VAL A 242 -4.50 -3.80 11.78
N GLU A 243 -5.51 -2.93 11.94
CA GLU A 243 -6.74 -3.23 12.67
C GLU A 243 -7.43 -4.49 12.13
N ALA A 244 -7.46 -4.68 10.80
CA ALA A 244 -8.09 -5.83 10.16
C ALA A 244 -7.47 -7.17 10.58
N VAL A 245 -6.18 -7.23 10.91
CA VAL A 245 -5.46 -8.48 11.23
C VAL A 245 -5.18 -8.67 12.72
N THR A 246 -5.30 -7.62 13.54
CA THR A 246 -4.94 -7.64 14.97
C THR A 246 -5.57 -8.81 15.72
N ASP A 247 -6.90 -8.95 15.62
CA ASP A 247 -7.67 -9.99 16.34
C ASP A 247 -8.10 -11.16 15.43
N ALA A 248 -7.49 -11.30 14.24
CA ALA A 248 -7.89 -12.29 13.26
C ALA A 248 -7.20 -13.65 13.47
N ASP A 249 -7.97 -14.72 13.69
CA ASP A 249 -7.42 -16.07 13.79
C ASP A 249 -6.97 -16.62 12.43
N THR A 250 -7.72 -16.31 11.37
CA THR A 250 -7.44 -16.71 9.98
C THR A 250 -7.35 -15.46 9.11
N VAL A 251 -6.23 -15.34 8.39
CA VAL A 251 -5.96 -14.26 7.43
C VAL A 251 -5.60 -14.87 6.10
N ILE A 252 -6.34 -14.52 5.06
CA ILE A 252 -6.16 -15.00 3.71
C ILE A 252 -5.75 -13.82 2.84
N ALA A 253 -4.62 -13.93 2.15
CA ALA A 253 -4.14 -12.92 1.23
C ALA A 253 -4.30 -13.42 -0.21
N LEU A 254 -5.01 -12.65 -1.04
CA LEU A 254 -5.26 -12.99 -2.44
C LEU A 254 -4.46 -12.08 -3.37
N GLY A 255 -3.98 -12.64 -4.47
CA GLY A 255 -3.22 -11.94 -5.49
C GLY A 255 -1.69 -12.03 -5.31
N PRO A 256 -0.93 -11.43 -6.22
CA PRO A 256 0.53 -11.47 -6.20
C PRO A 256 1.13 -10.56 -5.11
N GLY A 257 2.41 -10.74 -4.81
CA GLY A 257 3.20 -9.79 -4.00
C GLY A 257 3.17 -10.00 -2.47
N TRP A 258 2.34 -10.90 -1.95
CA TRP A 258 2.28 -11.19 -0.50
C TRP A 258 3.46 -12.00 0.04
N GLY A 259 4.27 -12.59 -0.84
CA GLY A 259 5.32 -13.53 -0.44
C GLY A 259 4.78 -14.90 -0.04
N THR A 260 5.52 -15.60 0.80
CA THR A 260 5.16 -16.90 1.37
C THR A 260 4.19 -16.78 2.54
N GLU A 261 3.52 -17.88 2.91
CA GLU A 261 2.64 -17.93 4.08
C GLU A 261 3.41 -17.63 5.39
N GLU A 262 4.69 -18.00 5.46
CA GLU A 262 5.58 -17.72 6.60
C GLU A 262 5.89 -16.23 6.72
N GLU A 263 6.20 -15.56 5.60
CA GLU A 263 6.42 -14.12 5.56
C GLU A 263 5.13 -13.34 5.90
N LEU A 264 3.97 -13.79 5.40
CA LEU A 264 2.69 -13.20 5.77
C LEU A 264 2.41 -13.35 7.27
N ALA A 265 2.62 -14.55 7.82
CA ALA A 265 2.45 -14.80 9.26
C ALA A 265 3.35 -13.90 10.11
N GLN A 266 4.61 -13.71 9.69
CA GLN A 266 5.53 -12.77 10.35
C GLN A 266 5.01 -11.33 10.31
N ARG A 267 4.55 -10.85 9.15
CA ARG A 267 4.02 -9.48 9.00
C ARG A 267 2.75 -9.26 9.82
N ILE A 268 1.90 -10.28 9.97
CA ILE A 268 0.72 -10.23 10.85
C ILE A 268 1.15 -10.12 12.32
N GLU A 269 2.18 -10.85 12.74
CA GLU A 269 2.71 -10.74 14.10
C GLU A 269 3.35 -9.37 14.35
N GLU A 270 4.06 -8.83 13.37
CA GLU A 270 4.59 -7.46 13.41
C GLU A 270 3.44 -6.43 13.51
N ALA A 271 2.37 -6.59 12.72
CA ALA A 271 1.16 -5.77 12.79
C ALA A 271 0.56 -5.74 14.21
N ARG A 272 0.65 -6.85 14.96
CA ARG A 272 0.13 -6.96 16.33
C ARG A 272 1.04 -6.37 17.41
N THR A 273 2.35 -6.39 17.19
CA THR A 273 3.34 -6.16 18.26
C THR A 273 4.11 -4.85 18.11
N VAL A 274 4.28 -4.36 16.88
CA VAL A 274 5.06 -3.15 16.58
C VAL A 274 4.14 -1.93 16.71
N PRO A 275 4.61 -0.81 17.32
CA PRO A 275 3.80 0.39 17.41
C PRO A 275 3.59 1.02 16.03
N GLU A 276 2.40 1.56 15.79
CA GLU A 276 2.12 2.32 14.58
C GLU A 276 2.89 3.64 14.53
N LEU A 277 3.19 4.06 13.31
CA LEU A 277 3.77 5.36 12.98
C LEU A 277 2.66 6.42 12.86
N PRO A 278 3.03 7.72 12.89
CA PRO A 278 2.06 8.79 12.66
C PRO A 278 1.30 8.62 11.34
N GLY A 279 -0.01 8.84 11.37
CA GLY A 279 -0.89 8.60 10.23
C GLY A 279 -1.38 7.14 10.10
N GLY A 280 -0.96 6.25 11.00
CA GLY A 280 -1.40 4.86 11.08
C GLY A 280 -0.55 3.91 10.21
N GLY A 281 -0.55 2.62 10.55
CA GLY A 281 0.31 1.59 9.94
C GLY A 281 1.74 1.63 10.47
N GLN A 282 2.59 0.74 9.97
CA GLN A 282 3.98 0.56 10.43
C GLN A 282 5.01 0.68 9.29
N LEU A 283 4.58 0.81 8.04
CA LEU A 283 5.45 1.12 6.88
C LEU A 283 5.46 2.61 6.57
N LEU A 284 6.60 3.17 6.16
CA LEU A 284 6.67 4.57 5.71
C LEU A 284 5.99 4.74 4.35
N PHE A 285 6.44 3.99 3.35
CA PHE A 285 5.95 4.08 1.99
C PHE A 285 5.43 2.70 1.55
N PRO A 286 4.28 2.62 0.85
CA PRO A 286 3.40 3.72 0.41
C PRO A 286 2.36 4.17 1.47
N GLY A 287 2.61 3.95 2.76
CA GLY A 287 1.63 4.23 3.83
C GLY A 287 1.33 5.70 4.06
N ARG A 288 2.31 6.58 3.91
CA ARG A 288 2.15 8.04 4.14
C ARG A 288 3.14 8.87 3.32
N ARG A 289 2.83 10.15 3.21
CA ARG A 289 3.75 11.18 2.66
C ARG A 289 4.18 12.12 3.76
N PHE A 290 5.32 12.75 3.59
CA PHE A 290 5.85 13.71 4.55
C PHE A 290 6.00 15.09 3.94
N VAL A 291 5.71 16.09 4.77
CA VAL A 291 6.04 17.49 4.49
C VAL A 291 6.85 18.00 5.67
N ALA A 292 8.05 18.50 5.42
CA ALA A 292 9.03 18.81 6.45
C ALA A 292 9.49 20.27 6.43
N ALA A 293 9.81 20.79 7.62
CA ALA A 293 10.69 21.96 7.76
C ALA A 293 12.13 21.48 7.94
N TYR A 294 13.07 22.11 7.24
CA TYR A 294 14.49 21.78 7.24
C TYR A 294 15.29 22.81 8.05
N GLY A 295 16.35 22.37 8.74
CA GLY A 295 17.40 23.24 9.27
C GLY A 295 17.97 22.81 10.60
N SER A 296 18.58 23.73 11.35
CA SER A 296 19.23 23.43 12.62
C SER A 296 18.82 24.41 13.72
N PRO A 297 18.56 23.96 14.97
CA PRO A 297 18.31 24.88 16.08
C PRO A 297 19.53 25.74 16.45
N ILE A 298 20.72 25.37 15.96
CA ILE A 298 21.99 26.03 16.27
C ILE A 298 22.09 27.40 15.60
N THR A 299 21.56 27.56 14.38
CA THR A 299 21.68 28.80 13.62
C THR A 299 20.57 28.94 12.56
N PRO A 300 19.98 30.14 12.39
CA PRO A 300 19.00 30.40 11.34
C PRO A 300 19.58 30.31 9.93
N ALA A 301 20.91 30.36 9.77
CA ALA A 301 21.56 30.29 8.46
C ALA A 301 21.45 28.89 7.79
N LEU A 302 21.01 27.87 8.53
CA LEU A 302 20.90 26.49 8.04
C LEU A 302 19.47 26.09 7.68
N GLY A 303 18.51 27.02 7.71
CA GLY A 303 17.12 26.77 7.32
C GLY A 303 16.12 27.18 8.39
N VAL A 304 14.84 27.10 8.02
CA VAL A 304 13.71 27.62 8.80
C VAL A 304 13.60 27.09 10.24
N LEU A 305 14.14 25.89 10.54
CA LEU A 305 14.14 25.37 11.92
C LEU A 305 15.00 26.21 12.88
N GLY A 306 15.99 26.95 12.39
CA GLY A 306 16.80 27.85 13.19
C GLY A 306 16.19 29.25 13.37
N GLU A 307 15.08 29.55 12.67
CA GLU A 307 14.43 30.86 12.69
C GLU A 307 13.30 30.96 13.73
N GLN A 308 12.82 29.83 14.24
CA GLN A 308 11.61 29.73 15.06
C GLN A 308 11.79 28.72 16.21
N GLY A 309 10.96 28.85 17.26
CA GLY A 309 10.93 27.88 18.35
C GLY A 309 10.31 26.54 17.92
N PRO A 310 10.56 25.43 18.64
CA PRO A 310 10.08 24.10 18.27
C PRO A 310 8.56 24.01 18.02
N GLU A 311 7.75 24.58 18.90
CA GLU A 311 6.28 24.54 18.78
C GLU A 311 5.78 25.40 17.61
N GLU A 312 6.44 26.54 17.36
CA GLU A 312 6.10 27.43 16.24
C GLU A 312 6.45 26.77 14.90
N SER A 313 7.59 26.08 14.83
CA SER A 313 8.01 25.28 13.68
C SER A 313 7.03 24.12 13.42
N ALA A 314 6.54 23.44 14.47
CA ALA A 314 5.64 22.31 14.32
C ALA A 314 4.28 22.78 13.77
N GLU A 315 3.78 23.89 14.31
CA GLU A 315 2.55 24.53 13.87
C GLU A 315 2.68 25.10 12.43
N ARG A 316 3.86 25.57 12.04
CA ARG A 316 4.15 25.97 10.65
C ARG A 316 4.02 24.80 9.68
N VAL A 317 4.61 23.66 10.00
CA VAL A 317 4.53 22.47 9.13
C VAL A 317 3.12 21.88 9.12
N ARG A 318 2.37 21.91 10.23
CA ARG A 318 0.97 21.47 10.26
C ARG A 318 0.09 22.24 9.28
N ARG A 319 0.25 23.56 9.19
CA ARG A 319 -0.47 24.36 8.17
C ARG A 319 -0.10 23.94 6.76
N LEU A 320 1.18 23.68 6.51
CA LEU A 320 1.64 23.24 5.20
C LEU A 320 1.07 21.85 4.84
N VAL A 321 0.99 20.93 5.81
CA VAL A 321 0.32 19.62 5.64
C VAL A 321 -1.13 19.80 5.19
N GLU A 322 -1.88 20.75 5.75
CA GLU A 322 -3.26 21.04 5.34
C GLU A 322 -3.35 21.50 3.87
N GLU A 323 -2.33 22.21 3.37
CA GLU A 323 -2.25 22.62 1.97
C GLU A 323 -1.89 21.46 1.02
N TYR A 324 -1.13 20.47 1.50
CA TYR A 324 -0.73 19.30 0.71
C TYR A 324 -1.78 18.20 0.65
N GLN A 325 -2.52 17.96 1.75
CA GLN A 325 -3.44 16.84 1.88
C GLN A 325 -4.48 16.72 0.75
N PRO A 326 -5.07 17.80 0.19
CA PRO A 326 -6.02 17.71 -0.92
C PRO A 326 -5.45 17.10 -2.21
N TYR A 327 -4.13 17.11 -2.36
CA TYR A 327 -3.41 16.58 -3.53
C TYR A 327 -2.80 15.20 -3.28
N SER A 328 -3.02 14.63 -2.10
CA SER A 328 -2.50 13.32 -1.68
C SER A 328 -3.64 12.34 -1.37
N PRO A 329 -3.67 11.16 -1.99
CA PRO A 329 -4.55 10.08 -1.54
C PRO A 329 -4.05 9.43 -0.24
N GLU A 330 -2.76 9.55 0.08
CA GLU A 330 -2.17 9.11 1.36
C GLU A 330 -2.32 10.19 2.44
N PRO A 331 -2.34 9.81 3.73
CA PRO A 331 -2.11 10.76 4.82
C PRO A 331 -0.81 11.54 4.61
N VAL A 332 -0.86 12.86 4.73
CA VAL A 332 0.31 13.73 4.75
C VAL A 332 0.67 14.01 6.22
N VAL A 333 1.90 13.69 6.60
CA VAL A 333 2.40 13.75 7.98
C VAL A 333 3.40 14.89 8.12
N PRO A 334 3.30 15.73 9.17
CA PRO A 334 4.27 16.78 9.41
C PRO A 334 5.61 16.17 9.83
N ALA A 335 6.72 16.75 9.36
CA ALA A 335 8.04 16.29 9.73
C ALA A 335 9.02 17.44 9.99
N PHE A 336 10.12 17.13 10.66
CA PHE A 336 11.32 17.96 10.73
C PHE A 336 12.50 17.20 10.17
N GLU A 337 13.35 17.90 9.43
CA GLU A 337 14.65 17.43 8.99
C GLU A 337 15.72 18.31 9.66
N ILE A 338 16.38 17.75 10.67
CA ILE A 338 17.15 18.47 11.68
C ILE A 338 18.64 18.22 11.45
N ILE A 339 19.36 19.23 10.97
CA ILE A 339 20.83 19.17 10.83
C ILE A 339 21.45 19.12 12.22
N ALA A 340 22.03 17.97 12.54
CA ALA A 340 22.56 17.66 13.86
C ALA A 340 24.09 17.63 13.91
N THR A 341 24.74 17.39 12.77
CA THR A 341 26.18 17.63 12.60
C THR A 341 26.38 18.59 11.44
N VAL A 342 27.35 19.50 11.55
CA VAL A 342 27.57 20.58 10.57
C VAL A 342 29.02 20.57 10.13
N ALA A 343 29.27 20.39 8.83
CA ALA A 343 30.63 20.42 8.30
C ALA A 343 31.32 21.76 8.60
N ALA A 344 32.54 21.67 9.11
CA ALA A 344 33.29 22.78 9.67
C ALA A 344 34.54 23.08 8.83
N THR A 345 34.82 24.38 8.62
CA THR A 345 36.02 24.79 7.89
C THR A 345 37.32 24.57 8.66
N GLU A 346 37.21 24.41 9.99
CA GLU A 346 38.30 24.07 10.89
C GLU A 346 38.15 22.63 11.41
N PRO A 347 39.26 21.90 11.63
CA PRO A 347 39.25 20.46 11.95
C PRO A 347 38.62 20.08 13.30
N GLY A 348 38.32 21.02 14.18
CA GLY A 348 37.92 20.70 15.56
C GLY A 348 39.01 19.96 16.37
N PRO A 349 38.68 19.49 17.60
CA PRO A 349 39.63 18.78 18.46
C PRO A 349 40.00 17.36 18.00
N ASP A 350 39.10 16.69 17.28
CA ASP A 350 39.21 15.31 16.78
C ASP A 350 39.71 15.23 15.33
N GLY A 351 39.76 16.35 14.61
CA GLY A 351 40.34 16.44 13.29
C GLY A 351 39.39 16.11 12.14
N ASN A 352 38.11 15.87 12.42
CA ASN A 352 37.16 15.36 11.44
C ASN A 352 36.44 16.45 10.63
N TYR A 353 36.67 17.74 10.89
CA TYR A 353 36.04 18.84 10.15
C TYR A 353 34.50 18.82 10.20
N THR A 354 33.92 18.42 11.32
CA THR A 354 32.49 18.60 11.59
C THR A 354 32.28 19.11 13.02
N ASN A 355 31.25 19.92 13.22
CA ASN A 355 30.79 20.30 14.55
C ASN A 355 29.69 19.34 14.98
N GLU A 356 29.85 18.79 16.17
CA GLU A 356 28.95 17.81 16.76
C GLU A 356 28.41 18.37 18.08
N TRP A 357 27.10 18.25 18.27
CA TRP A 357 26.42 18.65 19.52
C TRP A 357 25.83 17.43 20.23
N PRO A 358 25.69 17.49 21.57
CA PRO A 358 25.01 16.44 22.31
C PRO A 358 23.56 16.26 21.81
N PRO A 359 23.02 15.02 21.75
CA PRO A 359 21.65 14.75 21.30
C PRO A 359 20.58 15.57 22.02
N GLU A 360 20.82 15.96 23.27
CA GLU A 360 19.93 16.76 24.10
C GLU A 360 19.63 18.15 23.51
N GLU A 361 20.51 18.69 22.66
CA GLU A 361 20.26 19.96 21.95
C GLU A 361 19.15 19.83 20.89
N PHE A 362 18.90 18.62 20.40
CA PHE A 362 17.90 18.35 19.35
C PHE A 362 16.59 17.78 19.89
N GLU A 363 16.59 17.26 21.13
CA GLU A 363 15.40 16.72 21.78
C GLU A 363 14.19 17.66 21.75
N PRO A 364 14.31 18.98 22.00
CA PRO A 364 13.14 19.87 21.95
C PRO A 364 12.43 19.90 20.58
N LEU A 365 13.18 19.83 19.48
CA LEU A 365 12.59 19.77 18.14
C LEU A 365 11.96 18.39 17.88
N VAL A 366 12.64 17.31 18.28
CA VAL A 366 12.13 15.94 18.16
C VAL A 366 10.83 15.77 18.97
N ASP A 367 10.79 16.24 20.21
CA ASP A 367 9.62 16.17 21.07
C ASP A 367 8.47 16.99 20.48
N ALA A 368 8.72 18.23 20.06
CA ALA A 368 7.68 19.09 19.50
C ALA A 368 7.02 18.48 18.24
N ILE A 369 7.79 17.92 17.31
CA ILE A 369 7.21 17.32 16.10
C ILE A 369 6.51 16.00 16.40
N THR A 370 7.03 15.19 17.32
CA THR A 370 6.41 13.90 17.66
C THR A 370 5.12 14.07 18.46
N GLU A 371 5.08 15.03 19.40
CA GLU A 371 3.85 15.44 20.10
C GLU A 371 2.80 16.02 19.13
N ALA A 372 3.24 16.68 18.06
CA ALA A 372 2.38 17.16 16.99
C ALA A 372 1.87 16.04 16.05
N GLY A 373 2.18 14.77 16.33
CA GLY A 373 1.82 13.63 15.48
C GLY A 373 2.65 13.57 14.20
N GLY A 374 3.92 13.93 14.28
CA GLY A 374 4.85 14.00 13.17
C GLY A 374 6.09 13.11 13.33
N TYR A 375 7.05 13.32 12.42
CA TYR A 375 8.26 12.50 12.29
C TYR A 375 9.51 13.39 12.26
N ALA A 376 10.58 13.01 12.95
CA ALA A 376 11.86 13.70 12.92
C ALA A 376 12.88 12.92 12.09
N VAL A 377 13.75 13.62 11.37
CA VAL A 377 14.88 13.06 10.65
C VAL A 377 16.14 13.77 11.12
N ILE A 378 17.10 13.02 11.64
CA ILE A 378 18.41 13.56 12.07
C ILE A 378 19.33 13.58 10.85
N ASP A 379 19.74 14.77 10.41
CA ASP A 379 20.60 14.99 9.24
C ASP A 379 22.07 15.16 9.67
N LEU A 380 22.95 14.45 8.98
CA LEU A 380 24.38 14.38 9.24
C LEU A 380 25.19 15.01 8.10
N GLN A 381 25.94 16.06 8.42
CA GLN A 381 26.99 16.63 7.57
C GLN A 381 28.37 16.20 8.11
N PRO A 382 28.92 15.09 7.60
CA PRO A 382 29.95 14.35 8.31
C PRO A 382 31.34 14.96 8.30
N GLY A 383 31.63 15.91 7.40
CA GLY A 383 33.01 16.32 7.15
C GLY A 383 33.83 15.09 6.76
N MET A 384 34.96 14.88 7.42
CA MET A 384 35.84 13.71 7.27
C MET A 384 35.46 12.53 8.19
N ALA A 385 34.44 12.64 9.05
CA ALA A 385 34.01 11.55 9.93
C ALA A 385 33.42 10.37 9.14
N ASP A 386 33.43 9.17 9.72
CA ASP A 386 32.70 8.01 9.20
C ASP A 386 31.19 8.18 9.49
N LEU A 387 30.34 7.91 8.49
CA LEU A 387 28.90 8.12 8.60
C LEU A 387 28.26 7.29 9.73
N LEU A 388 28.71 6.05 9.94
CA LEU A 388 28.17 5.18 10.98
C LEU A 388 28.58 5.64 12.38
N ASP A 389 29.81 6.14 12.53
CA ASP A 389 30.26 6.69 13.80
C ASP A 389 29.44 7.94 14.19
N GLN A 390 29.09 8.80 13.24
CA GLN A 390 28.19 9.92 13.50
C GLN A 390 26.76 9.49 13.82
N ALA A 391 26.21 8.53 13.08
CA ALA A 391 24.86 8.05 13.33
C ALA A 391 24.71 7.48 14.77
N ARG A 392 25.74 6.83 15.28
CA ARG A 392 25.78 6.29 16.66
C ARG A 392 25.75 7.35 17.75
N LEU A 393 26.15 8.60 17.47
CA LEU A 393 26.00 9.70 18.43
C LEU A 393 24.52 9.93 18.79
N PHE A 394 23.61 9.62 17.85
CA PHE A 394 22.17 9.85 17.98
C PHE A 394 21.38 8.54 18.17
N GLU A 395 22.04 7.45 18.58
CA GLU A 395 21.40 6.12 18.75
C GLU A 395 20.15 6.18 19.63
N ASP A 396 20.19 6.90 20.76
CA ASP A 396 19.07 7.03 21.69
C ASP A 396 17.86 7.74 21.06
N LEU A 397 18.09 8.73 20.19
CA LEU A 397 17.02 9.36 19.41
C LEU A 397 16.49 8.40 18.34
N LEU A 398 17.37 7.70 17.62
CA LEU A 398 17.01 6.78 16.55
C LEU A 398 16.25 5.54 17.05
N ARG A 399 16.37 5.17 18.33
CA ARG A 399 15.52 4.14 18.97
C ARG A 399 14.06 4.57 19.11
N ARG A 400 13.74 5.88 19.11
CA ARG A 400 12.35 6.36 19.21
C ARG A 400 11.60 6.07 17.90
N PRO A 401 10.33 5.61 17.92
CA PRO A 401 9.65 5.12 16.72
C PRO A 401 9.58 6.15 15.58
N ASN A 402 9.42 7.43 15.91
CA ASN A 402 9.16 8.51 14.95
C ASN A 402 10.43 9.29 14.54
N VAL A 403 11.61 8.66 14.64
CA VAL A 403 12.89 9.31 14.33
C VAL A 403 13.64 8.48 13.29
N GLY A 404 13.97 9.10 12.16
CA GLY A 404 14.82 8.56 11.10
C GLY A 404 16.15 9.32 10.96
N LEU A 405 16.89 9.01 9.90
CA LEU A 405 18.22 9.51 9.64
C LEU A 405 18.31 10.07 8.22
N ALA A 406 19.06 11.15 8.02
CA ALA A 406 19.47 11.66 6.73
C ALA A 406 21.00 11.67 6.67
N LEU A 407 21.53 11.29 5.51
CA LEU A 407 22.95 11.37 5.21
C LEU A 407 23.11 12.43 4.12
N ASP A 408 24.05 13.36 4.34
CA ASP A 408 24.40 14.38 3.36
C ASP A 408 25.82 14.15 2.79
N PRO A 409 25.95 13.37 1.70
CA PRO A 409 27.22 13.12 1.06
C PRO A 409 27.91 14.37 0.50
N GLU A 410 27.20 15.48 0.26
CA GLU A 410 27.83 16.73 -0.21
C GLU A 410 28.91 17.18 0.78
N TRP A 411 28.69 16.91 2.07
CA TRP A 411 29.59 17.30 3.13
C TRP A 411 30.58 16.21 3.54
N LYS A 412 30.60 15.06 2.85
CA LYS A 412 31.58 13.99 3.09
C LYS A 412 32.90 14.28 2.39
N LEU A 413 33.89 14.70 3.18
CA LEU A 413 35.20 15.15 2.73
C LEU A 413 36.26 14.06 2.80
N GLU A 414 37.20 14.09 1.86
CA GLU A 414 38.44 13.30 1.88
C GLU A 414 39.60 14.04 2.58
N PRO A 415 40.68 13.36 3.01
CA PRO A 415 41.85 14.03 3.57
C PRO A 415 42.41 15.14 2.66
N GLY A 416 42.49 16.36 3.20
CA GLY A 416 42.98 17.56 2.48
C GLY A 416 41.90 18.40 1.78
N GLN A 417 40.66 17.92 1.78
CA GLN A 417 39.49 18.64 1.29
C GLN A 417 38.98 19.69 2.29
N ARG A 418 38.13 20.63 1.84
CA ARG A 418 37.54 21.69 2.66
C ARG A 418 36.05 21.83 2.35
N PRO A 419 35.19 22.06 3.34
CA PRO A 419 33.75 22.27 3.10
C PRO A 419 33.50 23.44 2.15
N GLY A 420 32.53 23.29 1.24
CA GLY A 420 32.09 24.32 0.29
C GLY A 420 33.09 24.66 -0.83
N ALA A 421 34.28 24.07 -0.84
CA ALA A 421 35.25 24.23 -1.93
C ALA A 421 35.03 23.23 -3.08
N GLN A 422 34.39 22.10 -2.77
CA GLN A 422 33.94 21.08 -3.70
C GLN A 422 32.75 20.33 -3.07
N ILE A 423 32.06 19.57 -3.90
CA ILE A 423 31.03 18.61 -3.49
C ILE A 423 31.75 17.34 -3.02
N GLY A 424 31.43 16.88 -1.82
CA GLY A 424 31.85 15.61 -1.25
C GLY A 424 31.18 14.40 -1.88
N SER A 425 31.52 13.22 -1.35
CA SER A 425 30.92 11.96 -1.81
C SER A 425 30.98 10.86 -0.74
N ALA A 426 29.99 9.98 -0.74
CA ALA A 426 29.97 8.72 0.02
C ALA A 426 29.78 7.52 -0.92
N SER A 427 30.36 6.37 -0.59
CA SER A 427 30.14 5.15 -1.37
C SER A 427 28.92 4.38 -0.87
N ALA A 428 28.31 3.58 -1.76
CA ALA A 428 27.27 2.63 -1.36
C ALA A 428 27.73 1.69 -0.24
N GLU A 429 29.01 1.30 -0.21
CA GLU A 429 29.57 0.49 0.90
C GLU A 429 29.42 1.18 2.26
N GLU A 430 29.72 2.48 2.36
CA GLU A 430 29.58 3.23 3.60
C GLU A 430 28.12 3.45 3.98
N ILE A 431 27.26 3.79 3.01
CA ILE A 431 25.81 3.91 3.20
C ILE A 431 25.23 2.58 3.71
N ASN A 432 25.62 1.45 3.13
CA ASN A 432 25.13 0.13 3.51
C ASN A 432 25.51 -0.24 4.95
N ARG A 433 26.68 0.20 5.46
CA ARG A 433 27.01 0.03 6.88
C ARG A 433 26.02 0.74 7.80
N VAL A 434 25.58 1.93 7.42
CA VAL A 434 24.55 2.68 8.15
C VAL A 434 23.19 2.01 8.01
N THR A 435 22.80 1.59 6.81
CA THR A 435 21.55 0.87 6.54
C THR A 435 21.43 -0.39 7.39
N HIS A 436 22.47 -1.23 7.41
CA HIS A 436 22.48 -2.48 8.20
C HIS A 436 22.37 -2.21 9.69
N TRP A 437 23.14 -1.24 10.21
CA TRP A 437 23.08 -0.87 11.61
C TRP A 437 21.73 -0.29 12.02
N LEU A 438 21.14 0.60 11.22
CA LEU A 438 19.83 1.19 11.48
C LEU A 438 18.72 0.12 11.44
N ALA A 439 18.82 -0.83 10.51
CA ALA A 439 17.90 -1.95 10.43
C ALA A 439 17.99 -2.86 11.67
N ASP A 440 19.20 -3.22 12.10
CA ASP A 440 19.41 -4.01 13.32
C ASP A 440 18.92 -3.26 14.56
N LEU A 441 19.20 -1.96 14.68
CA LEU A 441 18.71 -1.11 15.78
C LEU A 441 17.17 -1.10 15.85
N THR A 442 16.51 -1.01 14.70
CA THR A 442 15.05 -1.00 14.58
C THR A 442 14.45 -2.33 15.02
N ARG A 443 15.00 -3.44 14.51
CA ARG A 443 14.59 -4.79 14.91
C ARG A 443 14.78 -5.00 16.41
N ASP A 444 15.94 -4.66 16.95
CA ASP A 444 16.28 -4.89 18.36
C ASP A 444 15.48 -4.00 19.33
N SER A 445 15.00 -2.86 18.87
CA SER A 445 14.12 -1.97 19.65
C SER A 445 12.64 -2.32 19.55
N GLY A 446 12.25 -3.27 18.68
CA GLY A 446 10.84 -3.55 18.37
C GLY A 446 10.14 -2.36 17.72
N GLY A 447 10.90 -1.48 17.05
CA GLY A 447 10.41 -0.26 16.44
C GLY A 447 9.82 -0.49 15.04
N PRO A 448 9.02 0.45 14.54
CA PRO A 448 8.52 0.41 13.17
C PRO A 448 9.60 0.83 12.17
N GLN A 449 9.31 0.70 10.87
CA GLN A 449 10.24 1.00 9.79
C GLN A 449 10.83 2.42 9.90
N LYS A 450 12.14 2.54 9.66
CA LYS A 450 12.90 3.81 9.71
C LYS A 450 13.06 4.45 8.36
N LEU A 451 13.00 5.77 8.34
CA LEU A 451 13.39 6.57 7.18
C LEU A 451 14.91 6.72 7.16
N LEU A 452 15.53 6.39 6.04
CA LEU A 452 16.88 6.81 5.69
C LEU A 452 16.82 7.71 4.46
N ILE A 453 17.08 9.00 4.62
CA ILE A 453 17.19 9.95 3.51
C ILE A 453 18.64 10.00 3.03
N LEU A 454 18.83 9.97 1.71
CA LEU A 454 20.09 10.20 1.04
C LEU A 454 19.97 11.49 0.22
N HIS A 455 20.65 12.55 0.63
CA HIS A 455 20.67 13.80 -0.14
C HIS A 455 21.49 13.62 -1.41
N GLN A 456 20.93 14.09 -2.53
CA GLN A 456 21.62 14.07 -3.81
C GLN A 456 21.10 15.17 -4.74
N PHE A 457 22.00 15.92 -5.35
CA PHE A 457 21.72 16.76 -6.53
C PHE A 457 22.72 16.56 -7.67
N SER A 458 23.75 15.73 -7.45
CA SER A 458 24.74 15.32 -8.43
C SER A 458 25.02 13.83 -8.31
N LEU A 459 25.11 13.12 -9.45
CA LEU A 459 25.41 11.68 -9.45
C LEU A 459 26.74 11.34 -8.79
N ALA A 460 27.70 12.27 -8.75
CA ALA A 460 29.01 12.04 -8.14
C ALA A 460 28.99 11.99 -6.60
N MET A 461 27.91 12.45 -5.96
CA MET A 461 27.77 12.46 -4.50
C MET A 461 27.66 11.06 -3.90
N ILE A 462 27.13 10.10 -4.66
CA ILE A 462 26.97 8.72 -4.22
C ILE A 462 27.64 7.81 -5.25
N THR A 463 28.79 7.23 -4.90
CA THR A 463 29.49 6.30 -5.79
C THR A 463 28.93 4.89 -5.65
N ASP A 464 28.89 4.15 -6.76
CA ASP A 464 28.39 2.77 -6.83
C ASP A 464 26.93 2.67 -6.34
N ARG A 465 26.11 3.68 -6.65
CA ARG A 465 24.74 3.86 -6.14
C ARG A 465 23.83 2.66 -6.42
N GLU A 466 24.09 1.92 -7.49
CA GLU A 466 23.41 0.67 -7.84
C GLU A 466 23.60 -0.44 -6.80
N ASP A 467 24.63 -0.36 -5.97
CA ASP A 467 24.96 -1.36 -4.94
C ASP A 467 24.37 -1.01 -3.55
N ILE A 468 23.53 0.04 -3.46
CA ILE A 468 22.80 0.35 -2.21
C ILE A 468 21.84 -0.79 -1.89
N ASP A 469 21.95 -1.34 -0.69
CA ASP A 469 21.17 -2.48 -0.22
C ASP A 469 19.76 -2.04 0.23
N THR A 470 18.75 -2.41 -0.56
CA THR A 470 17.32 -2.17 -0.28
C THR A 470 16.62 -3.40 0.32
N SER A 471 17.36 -4.48 0.65
CA SER A 471 16.77 -5.75 1.11
C SER A 471 16.32 -5.76 2.57
N ARG A 472 16.61 -4.70 3.33
CA ARG A 472 16.32 -4.60 4.77
C ARG A 472 14.94 -3.97 5.00
N PRO A 473 13.89 -4.75 5.34
CA PRO A 473 12.53 -4.21 5.45
C PRO A 473 12.36 -3.21 6.60
N GLU A 474 13.28 -3.20 7.57
CA GLU A 474 13.27 -2.25 8.69
C GLU A 474 13.61 -0.81 8.27
N VAL A 475 14.16 -0.59 7.07
CA VAL A 475 14.58 0.73 6.59
C VAL A 475 13.96 1.01 5.24
N ALA A 476 13.19 2.09 5.12
CA ALA A 476 12.79 2.66 3.84
C ALA A 476 13.79 3.76 3.45
N ILE A 477 14.38 3.61 2.27
CA ILE A 477 15.37 4.55 1.75
C ILE A 477 14.67 5.54 0.83
N SER A 478 14.95 6.83 1.03
CA SER A 478 14.50 7.89 0.14
C SER A 478 15.68 8.63 -0.47
N LEU A 479 15.67 8.82 -1.78
CA LEU A 479 16.63 9.70 -2.45
C LEU A 479 16.02 11.09 -2.59
N HIS A 480 16.66 12.08 -1.98
CA HIS A 480 16.15 13.43 -1.87
C HIS A 480 16.86 14.38 -2.83
N ALA A 481 16.10 14.88 -3.81
CA ALA A 481 16.56 15.83 -4.81
C ALA A 481 16.83 17.21 -4.18
N ASP A 482 18.05 17.37 -3.68
CA ASP A 482 18.51 18.50 -2.86
C ASP A 482 19.09 19.66 -3.69
N GLY A 483 18.55 19.89 -4.89
CA GLY A 483 18.99 20.93 -5.82
C GLY A 483 18.04 22.13 -5.85
N HIS A 484 18.57 23.35 -5.83
CA HIS A 484 17.80 24.59 -5.92
C HIS A 484 17.92 25.25 -7.30
N GLY A 485 16.96 26.10 -7.66
CA GLY A 485 17.07 26.96 -8.84
C GLY A 485 15.77 27.22 -9.58
N THR A 486 15.84 27.35 -10.90
CA THR A 486 14.64 27.49 -11.73
C THR A 486 13.90 26.15 -11.84
N PRO A 487 12.60 26.15 -12.17
CA PRO A 487 11.86 24.92 -12.44
C PRO A 487 12.56 23.97 -13.44
N GLU A 488 13.17 24.52 -14.50
CA GLU A 488 13.93 23.74 -15.49
C GLU A 488 15.10 22.99 -14.84
N MET A 489 15.93 23.67 -14.05
CA MET A 489 17.07 23.06 -13.35
C MET A 489 16.64 21.99 -12.34
N LYS A 490 15.52 22.22 -11.63
CA LYS A 490 14.99 21.24 -10.67
C LYS A 490 14.49 19.99 -11.39
N PHE A 491 13.76 20.13 -12.50
CA PHE A 491 13.34 18.98 -13.30
C PHE A 491 14.51 18.25 -13.97
N GLU A 492 15.51 18.96 -14.47
CA GLU A 492 16.75 18.33 -14.99
C GLU A 492 17.43 17.48 -13.91
N THR A 493 17.57 18.01 -12.69
CA THR A 493 18.11 17.26 -11.55
C THR A 493 17.24 16.04 -11.22
N TRP A 494 15.93 16.24 -11.11
CA TRP A 494 14.96 15.19 -10.83
C TRP A 494 15.01 14.03 -11.84
N GLU A 495 15.08 14.34 -13.14
CA GLU A 495 15.17 13.35 -14.21
C GLU A 495 16.51 12.60 -14.19
N VAL A 496 17.63 13.30 -13.93
CA VAL A 496 18.95 12.68 -13.84
C VAL A 496 19.03 11.72 -12.66
N LEU A 497 18.52 12.10 -11.50
CA LEU A 497 18.63 11.27 -10.29
C LEU A 497 17.84 9.97 -10.39
N GLN A 498 16.75 9.93 -11.16
CA GLN A 498 15.98 8.70 -11.40
C GLN A 498 16.69 7.68 -12.30
N GLN A 499 17.68 8.09 -13.08
CA GLN A 499 18.35 7.19 -14.02
C GLN A 499 19.13 6.10 -13.27
N GLY A 500 18.74 4.85 -13.49
CA GLY A 500 19.36 3.69 -12.84
C GLY A 500 19.09 3.59 -11.34
N LEU A 501 18.09 4.33 -10.82
CA LEU A 501 17.69 4.21 -9.43
C LEU A 501 16.89 2.92 -9.22
N SER A 502 17.15 2.20 -8.12
CA SER A 502 16.34 1.04 -7.73
C SER A 502 14.88 1.47 -7.53
N PRO A 503 13.89 0.68 -8.00
CA PRO A 503 12.47 0.96 -7.75
C PRO A 503 12.11 0.92 -6.25
N ASP A 504 12.95 0.33 -5.40
CA ASP A 504 12.76 0.28 -3.94
C ASP A 504 13.20 1.57 -3.23
N ILE A 505 13.87 2.49 -3.93
CA ILE A 505 14.27 3.80 -3.38
C ILE A 505 13.23 4.85 -3.76
N TRP A 506 12.67 5.51 -2.74
CA TRP A 506 11.55 6.40 -2.89
C TRP A 506 12.01 7.83 -3.15
N MET A 507 11.47 8.49 -4.18
CA MET A 507 11.89 9.84 -4.53
C MET A 507 11.32 10.90 -3.58
N ALA A 508 12.19 11.81 -3.14
CA ALA A 508 11.87 12.96 -2.29
C ALA A 508 12.32 14.27 -2.95
N TRP A 509 11.61 15.36 -2.65
CA TRP A 509 11.81 16.67 -3.27
C TRP A 509 12.15 17.74 -2.23
N LYS A 510 13.02 18.69 -2.56
CA LYS A 510 13.25 19.87 -1.72
C LYS A 510 12.77 21.13 -2.39
N ASN A 511 12.04 21.94 -1.64
CA ASN A 511 11.71 23.31 -1.99
C ASN A 511 12.57 24.26 -1.17
N PHE A 512 13.09 25.28 -1.82
CA PHE A 512 13.86 26.35 -1.18
C PHE A 512 13.05 27.64 -1.23
N TYR A 513 12.84 28.30 -0.08
CA TYR A 513 11.98 29.48 -0.03
C TYR A 513 12.55 30.66 -0.83
N ASP A 514 13.87 30.87 -0.78
CA ASP A 514 14.51 32.05 -1.34
C ASP A 514 15.36 31.73 -2.59
N GLU A 515 15.86 30.50 -2.70
CA GLU A 515 16.75 30.06 -3.79
C GLU A 515 15.98 29.55 -5.02
N ASP A 516 14.76 29.03 -4.83
CA ASP A 516 13.92 28.60 -5.96
C ASP A 516 13.19 29.80 -6.59
N THR A 517 13.22 29.90 -7.92
CA THR A 517 12.69 31.06 -8.64
C THR A 517 11.75 30.66 -9.79
N PRO A 518 10.42 30.54 -9.55
CA PRO A 518 9.75 30.58 -8.24
C PRO A 518 9.81 29.24 -7.50
N THR A 519 9.67 29.27 -6.18
CA THR A 519 9.33 28.08 -5.37
C THR A 519 8.00 27.47 -5.82
N PHE A 520 7.93 26.15 -5.86
CA PHE A 520 6.73 25.43 -6.28
C PHE A 520 5.63 25.55 -5.21
N THR A 521 4.38 25.67 -5.65
CA THR A 521 3.22 25.52 -4.76
C THR A 521 3.04 24.06 -4.34
N PRO A 522 2.26 23.76 -3.28
CA PRO A 522 1.90 22.39 -2.92
C PRO A 522 1.28 21.60 -4.09
N GLU A 523 0.35 22.21 -4.84
CA GLU A 523 -0.25 21.59 -6.02
C GLU A 523 0.79 21.24 -7.09
N GLN A 524 1.71 22.17 -7.39
CA GLN A 524 2.76 21.97 -8.39
C GLN A 524 3.76 20.89 -7.94
N THR A 525 4.13 20.88 -6.66
CA THR A 525 5.04 19.87 -6.09
C THR A 525 4.40 18.47 -6.16
N MET A 526 3.10 18.36 -5.87
CA MET A 526 2.36 17.10 -5.93
C MET A 526 1.98 16.65 -7.35
N ALA A 527 2.25 17.49 -8.35
CA ALA A 527 2.12 17.19 -9.78
C ALA A 527 3.44 16.77 -10.43
N VAL A 528 4.57 16.83 -9.71
CA VAL A 528 5.85 16.24 -10.17
C VAL A 528 5.66 14.72 -10.28
N GLU A 529 6.22 14.11 -11.34
CA GLU A 529 6.16 12.66 -11.55
C GLU A 529 7.58 12.05 -11.54
N PRO A 530 7.82 10.94 -10.81
CA PRO A 530 6.88 10.31 -9.87
C PRO A 530 6.54 11.25 -8.71
N ARG A 531 5.33 11.15 -8.14
CA ARG A 531 4.92 12.03 -7.04
C ARG A 531 5.85 11.90 -5.81
N PRO A 532 6.46 13.00 -5.31
CA PRO A 532 7.41 12.95 -4.20
C PRO A 532 6.80 12.41 -2.90
N TRP A 533 7.51 11.52 -2.21
CA TRP A 533 7.05 10.87 -0.97
C TRP A 533 7.41 11.65 0.29
N PHE A 534 8.49 12.41 0.23
CA PHE A 534 8.93 13.35 1.26
C PHE A 534 9.23 14.69 0.59
N VAL A 535 8.68 15.78 1.13
CA VAL A 535 8.93 17.13 0.65
C VAL A 535 9.44 17.97 1.81
N SER A 536 10.66 18.51 1.73
CA SER A 536 11.14 19.46 2.74
C SER A 536 11.25 20.89 2.20
N TYR A 537 11.15 21.83 3.12
CA TYR A 537 11.26 23.25 2.89
C TYR A 537 12.42 23.82 3.69
N GLN A 538 13.42 24.36 2.97
CA GLN A 538 14.57 25.06 3.53
C GLN A 538 14.43 26.56 3.36
#